data_AF-A0A543NN58-F1
#
_entry.id   AF-A0A543NN58-F1
#
_cell.length_a   1.000
_cell.length_b   1.000
_cell.length_c   1.000
_cell.angle_alpha   90.00
_cell.angle_beta   90.00
_cell.angle_gamma   90.00
#
_symmetry.space_group_name_H-M   'P 1'
#
loop_
_entity.id
_entity.type
_entity.pdbx_description
1 polymer ?
#
loop_
_entity_poly.entity_id
_entity_poly.type
_entity_poly.pdbx_seq_one_letter_code
_entity_poly.pdbx_strand_id
1 'polypeptide(L)'
;MPHCPAGHGPAPSDRCGVCGVGAVEPAEVAAPAEEGTPPARPPCPECGLVRFGRFCEACGYDFTTGTPHPRTRGPGARGGGWVAVVDTDLDQYRSMVERGLLDSEAVPFPSHARQHRTVLHGWQVTIGRGGVAPGGALGIDLDACSGDPAVSHAHAALLARADGSWAVADLGSTNGTTLNGDTVPLASGTEVSLRSEDRLRMGAWTVITVRHETGRDG
;
A
#
# COMPACT_ATOMS: atom_id res chain seq x y z
N MET A 1 16.03 1.54 -43.54
CA MET A 1 15.71 2.66 -44.46
C MET A 1 14.49 3.34 -43.89
N PRO A 2 14.48 4.66 -43.70
CA PRO A 2 13.35 5.35 -43.09
C PRO A 2 12.10 5.20 -43.99
N HIS A 3 11.03 4.67 -43.41
CA HIS A 3 9.73 4.54 -44.07
C HIS A 3 8.85 5.72 -43.69
N CYS A 4 8.12 6.26 -44.66
CA CYS A 4 7.23 7.39 -44.43
C CYS A 4 6.05 6.93 -43.54
N PRO A 5 5.72 7.62 -42.44
CA PRO A 5 4.61 7.23 -41.56
C PRO A 5 3.23 7.28 -42.24
N ALA A 6 3.12 7.97 -43.39
CA ALA A 6 1.93 7.97 -44.23
C ALA A 6 1.85 6.78 -45.23
N GLY A 7 2.77 5.80 -45.14
CA GLY A 7 2.73 4.56 -45.92
C GLY A 7 3.36 4.63 -47.31
N HIS A 8 4.08 5.71 -47.63
CA HIS A 8 4.75 5.86 -48.93
C HIS A 8 6.12 5.17 -48.96
N GLY A 9 6.53 4.74 -50.16
CA GLY A 9 7.79 4.04 -50.41
C GLY A 9 9.04 4.79 -49.92
N PRO A 10 10.19 4.10 -49.81
CA PRO A 10 11.41 4.65 -49.21
C PRO A 10 11.88 5.92 -49.95
N ALA A 11 12.20 6.97 -49.20
CA ALA A 11 12.67 8.24 -49.73
C ALA A 11 14.20 8.38 -49.58
N PRO A 12 14.90 8.99 -50.54
CA PRO A 12 16.35 9.23 -50.47
C PRO A 12 16.74 10.46 -49.61
N SER A 13 15.79 11.10 -48.92
CA SER A 13 15.96 12.36 -48.20
C SER A 13 15.21 12.40 -46.86
N ASP A 14 15.64 13.26 -45.93
CA ASP A 14 15.07 13.44 -44.57
C ASP A 14 13.61 13.95 -44.55
N ARG A 15 13.06 14.29 -45.72
CA ARG A 15 11.63 14.58 -45.94
C ARG A 15 11.08 13.77 -47.10
N CYS A 16 9.81 13.41 -46.98
CA CYS A 16 9.05 12.80 -48.07
C CYS A 16 8.70 13.85 -49.14
N GLY A 17 9.14 13.64 -50.39
CA GLY A 17 8.85 14.56 -51.51
C GLY A 17 7.38 14.63 -51.94
N VAL A 18 6.53 13.69 -51.49
CA VAL A 18 5.10 13.66 -51.83
C VAL A 18 4.25 14.43 -50.82
N CYS A 19 4.49 14.24 -49.52
CA CYS A 19 3.68 14.84 -48.46
C CYS A 19 4.42 15.84 -47.57
N GLY A 20 5.72 16.06 -47.79
CA GLY A 20 6.52 17.09 -47.10
C GLY A 20 6.87 16.77 -45.64
N VAL A 21 6.34 15.69 -45.06
CA VAL A 21 6.63 15.30 -43.66
C VAL A 21 8.04 14.71 -43.54
N GLY A 22 8.71 15.06 -42.44
CA GLY A 22 10.01 14.50 -42.09
C GLY A 22 9.87 13.08 -41.52
N ALA A 23 10.91 12.26 -41.68
CA ALA A 23 10.98 10.99 -40.95
C ALA A 23 11.02 11.30 -39.43
N VAL A 24 10.10 10.71 -38.67
CA VAL A 24 10.14 10.71 -37.21
C VAL A 24 10.84 9.44 -36.78
N GLU A 25 12.02 9.58 -36.17
CA GLU A 25 12.65 8.48 -35.43
C GLU A 25 11.66 7.99 -34.37
N PRO A 26 11.48 6.67 -34.20
CA PRO A 26 10.67 6.16 -33.10
C PRO A 26 11.30 6.64 -31.79
N ALA A 27 10.57 7.44 -31.03
CA ALA A 27 10.96 7.79 -29.68
C ALA A 27 11.09 6.48 -28.88
N GLU A 28 12.31 6.14 -28.51
CA GLU A 28 12.56 5.07 -27.55
C GLU A 28 11.79 5.43 -26.29
N VAL A 29 10.74 4.66 -26.02
CA VAL A 29 9.93 4.81 -24.82
C VAL A 29 10.85 4.41 -23.67
N ALA A 30 11.44 5.39 -23.01
CA ALA A 30 12.21 5.17 -21.80
C ALA A 30 11.30 4.39 -20.83
N ALA A 31 11.74 3.20 -20.45
CA ALA A 31 11.10 2.44 -19.38
C ALA A 31 10.94 3.39 -18.17
N PRO A 32 9.79 3.38 -17.48
CA PRO A 32 9.65 4.17 -16.26
C PRO A 32 10.80 3.79 -15.33
N ALA A 33 11.48 4.80 -14.82
CA ALA A 33 12.50 4.62 -13.82
C ALA A 33 11.89 3.80 -12.67
N GLU A 34 12.50 2.66 -12.34
CA GLU A 34 12.26 2.04 -11.06
C GLU A 34 12.72 3.03 -9.99
N GLU A 35 11.78 3.83 -9.48
CA GLU A 35 11.93 4.51 -8.21
C GLU A 35 12.12 3.40 -7.17
N GLY A 36 13.40 3.09 -6.92
CA GLY A 36 13.80 2.03 -6.02
C GLY A 36 13.06 2.15 -4.71
N THR A 37 12.44 1.05 -4.29
CA THR A 37 11.79 0.93 -2.98
C THR A 37 12.73 1.53 -1.92
N PRO A 38 12.30 2.57 -1.18
CA PRO A 38 13.15 3.13 -0.14
C PRO A 38 13.51 2.02 0.84
N PRO A 39 14.78 1.94 1.30
CA PRO A 39 15.20 0.87 2.18
C PRO A 39 14.31 0.86 3.43
N ALA A 40 13.79 -0.33 3.75
CA ALA A 40 13.00 -0.56 4.95
C ALA A 40 13.78 0.00 6.15
N ARG A 41 13.22 1.04 6.79
CA ARG A 41 13.86 1.65 7.96
C ARG A 41 13.81 0.67 9.12
N PRO A 42 14.90 0.52 9.89
CA PRO A 42 14.88 -0.36 11.05
C PRO A 42 13.78 0.09 12.02
N PRO A 43 13.12 -0.86 12.71
CA PRO A 43 12.12 -0.56 13.71
C PRO A 43 12.70 0.24 14.88
N CYS A 44 11.82 0.78 15.72
CA CYS A 44 12.21 1.43 16.96
C CYS A 44 13.01 0.46 17.85
N PRO A 45 14.25 0.78 18.25
CA PRO A 45 15.04 -0.11 19.08
C PRO A 45 14.47 -0.26 20.51
N GLU A 46 13.66 0.70 20.95
CA GLU A 46 13.08 0.70 22.31
C GLU A 46 11.76 -0.08 22.39
N CYS A 47 10.89 0.06 21.38
CA CYS A 47 9.53 -0.53 21.44
C CYS A 47 9.18 -1.41 20.24
N GLY A 48 10.07 -1.58 19.27
CA GLY A 48 9.87 -2.42 18.10
C GLY A 48 8.99 -1.80 17.01
N LEU A 49 8.21 -0.75 17.26
CA LEU A 49 7.30 -0.22 16.23
C LEU A 49 8.02 0.20 14.94
N VAL A 50 7.35 -0.02 13.81
CA VAL A 50 7.82 0.43 12.50
C VAL A 50 8.01 1.94 12.53
N ARG A 51 9.16 2.38 12.02
CA ARG A 51 9.57 3.78 12.09
C ARG A 51 8.82 4.63 11.08
N PHE A 52 8.05 5.58 11.61
CA PHE A 52 7.52 6.72 10.87
C PHE A 52 8.17 8.01 11.39
N GLY A 53 8.72 8.81 10.47
CA GLY A 53 9.37 10.08 10.83
C GLY A 53 10.68 9.98 11.63
N ARG A 54 10.97 11.05 12.40
CA ARG A 54 12.18 11.22 13.22
C ARG A 54 12.02 10.75 14.66
N PHE A 55 10.81 10.77 15.20
CA PHE A 55 10.54 10.38 16.58
C PHE A 55 9.58 9.20 16.59
N CYS A 56 9.79 8.25 17.49
CA CYS A 56 8.80 7.21 17.74
C CYS A 56 7.62 7.80 18.52
N GLU A 57 6.41 7.76 17.96
CA GLU A 57 5.22 8.32 18.60
C GLU A 57 4.80 7.56 19.87
N ALA A 58 5.20 6.28 20.00
CA ALA A 58 4.83 5.46 21.15
C ALA A 58 5.72 5.66 22.38
N CYS A 59 7.04 5.74 22.20
CA CYS A 59 8.01 5.82 23.31
C CYS A 59 8.86 7.09 23.32
N GLY A 60 8.76 7.94 22.29
CA GLY A 60 9.52 9.18 22.20
C GLY A 60 10.98 9.01 21.77
N TYR A 61 11.41 7.81 21.34
CA TYR A 61 12.78 7.60 20.84
C TYR A 61 13.11 8.52 19.67
N ASP A 62 14.20 9.28 19.76
CA ASP A 62 14.69 10.13 18.66
C ASP A 62 15.70 9.33 17.83
N PHE A 63 15.32 9.02 16.59
CA PHE A 63 16.13 8.24 15.66
C PHE A 63 17.35 9.00 15.12
N THR A 64 17.44 10.31 15.33
CA THR A 64 18.59 11.13 14.94
C THR A 64 19.64 11.18 16.04
N THR A 65 19.24 11.34 17.30
CA THR A 65 20.17 11.41 18.43
C THR A 65 20.49 10.03 19.02
N GLY A 66 19.67 9.02 18.72
CA GLY A 66 19.81 7.67 19.26
C GLY A 66 19.41 7.56 20.73
N THR A 67 18.75 8.58 21.28
CA THR A 67 18.40 8.66 22.69
C THR A 67 16.88 8.73 22.89
N PRO A 68 16.36 8.21 24.02
CA PRO A 68 14.99 8.46 24.42
C PRO A 68 14.80 9.97 24.62
N HIS A 69 13.94 10.61 23.82
CA HIS A 69 13.54 11.97 24.12
C HIS A 69 12.49 11.91 25.23
N PRO A 70 12.57 12.73 26.29
CA PRO A 70 11.51 12.83 27.28
C PRO A 70 10.24 13.39 26.62
N ARG A 71 9.40 12.48 26.12
CA ARG A 71 7.96 12.71 25.94
C ARG A 71 7.26 11.95 27.04
N THR A 72 6.25 12.58 27.63
CA THR A 72 5.26 11.84 28.42
C THR A 72 4.68 10.78 27.49
N ARG A 73 4.85 9.51 27.89
CA ARG A 73 4.16 8.37 27.27
C ARG A 73 2.68 8.72 27.28
N GLY A 74 2.15 9.19 26.15
CA GLY A 74 0.72 9.35 26.01
C GLY A 74 0.10 7.97 26.25
N PRO A 75 -1.10 7.87 26.83
CA PRO A 75 -1.84 6.63 26.64
C PRO A 75 -1.86 6.38 25.13
N GLY A 76 -1.41 5.20 24.69
CA GLY A 76 -1.70 4.76 23.32
C GLY A 76 -3.14 5.10 23.04
N ALA A 77 -3.41 5.75 21.90
CA ALA A 77 -4.73 6.25 21.57
C ALA A 77 -5.73 5.19 22.03
N ARG A 78 -6.56 5.53 23.04
CA ARG A 78 -7.60 4.61 23.49
C ARG A 78 -8.45 4.43 22.26
N GLY A 79 -8.24 3.30 21.55
CA GLY A 79 -8.77 3.07 20.22
C GLY A 79 -10.25 3.34 20.27
N GLY A 80 -10.66 4.50 19.75
CA GLY A 80 -12.01 5.01 19.93
C GLY A 80 -12.94 4.19 19.06
N GLY A 81 -13.28 2.96 19.45
CA GLY A 81 -14.20 2.12 18.70
C GLY A 81 -13.78 1.82 17.25
N TRP A 82 -12.52 2.02 16.88
CA TRP A 82 -12.08 1.74 15.52
C TRP A 82 -11.85 0.26 15.29
N VAL A 83 -12.27 -0.22 14.12
CA VAL A 83 -12.23 -1.63 13.74
C VAL A 83 -11.82 -1.73 12.28
N ALA A 84 -10.88 -2.62 11.99
CA ALA A 84 -10.58 -3.06 10.63
C ALA A 84 -11.37 -4.35 10.32
N VAL A 85 -12.13 -4.34 9.23
CA VAL A 85 -12.86 -5.49 8.71
C VAL A 85 -12.17 -5.94 7.42
N VAL A 86 -11.50 -7.09 7.48
CA VAL A 86 -10.83 -7.72 6.35
C VAL A 86 -11.84 -8.60 5.61
N ASP A 87 -11.92 -8.43 4.30
CA ASP A 87 -12.77 -9.20 3.40
C ASP A 87 -12.04 -9.46 2.06
N THR A 88 -12.71 -10.17 1.16
CA THR A 88 -12.24 -10.43 -0.20
C THR A 88 -13.12 -9.73 -1.24
N ASP A 89 -12.50 -9.03 -2.18
CA ASP A 89 -13.18 -8.25 -3.20
C ASP A 89 -13.03 -8.91 -4.58
N LEU A 90 -14.10 -9.59 -4.99
CA LEU A 90 -14.16 -10.33 -6.25
C LEU A 90 -14.07 -9.40 -7.47
N ASP A 91 -14.57 -8.18 -7.37
CA ASP A 91 -14.56 -7.23 -8.50
C ASP A 91 -13.14 -6.73 -8.79
N GLN A 92 -12.35 -6.46 -7.75
CA GLN A 92 -10.92 -6.18 -7.90
C GLN A 92 -10.17 -7.36 -8.51
N TYR A 93 -10.39 -8.57 -7.99
CA TYR A 93 -9.75 -9.77 -8.53
C TYR A 93 -10.03 -9.92 -10.03
N ARG A 94 -11.30 -9.82 -10.43
CA ARG A 94 -11.71 -9.88 -11.84
C ARG A 94 -11.07 -8.76 -12.66
N SER A 95 -11.06 -7.54 -12.16
CA SER A 95 -10.42 -6.40 -12.82
C SER A 95 -8.93 -6.64 -13.07
N MET A 96 -8.21 -7.22 -12.11
CA MET A 96 -6.79 -7.55 -12.27
C MET A 96 -6.57 -8.64 -13.34
N VAL A 97 -7.42 -9.67 -13.35
CA VAL A 97 -7.39 -10.73 -14.38
C VAL A 97 -7.68 -10.17 -15.78
N GLU A 98 -8.75 -9.38 -15.92
CA GLU A 98 -9.14 -8.76 -17.20
C GLU A 98 -8.08 -7.82 -17.76
N ARG A 99 -7.33 -7.16 -16.88
CA ARG A 99 -6.21 -6.27 -17.26
C ARG A 99 -4.90 -7.02 -17.49
N GLY A 100 -4.87 -8.35 -17.31
CA GLY A 100 -3.67 -9.18 -17.44
C GLY A 100 -2.62 -8.92 -16.35
N LEU A 101 -3.01 -8.32 -15.22
CA LEU A 101 -2.13 -8.07 -14.07
C LEU A 101 -2.07 -9.27 -13.11
N LEU A 102 -2.96 -10.26 -13.29
CA LEU A 102 -3.02 -11.45 -12.48
C LEU A 102 -3.36 -12.66 -13.35
N ASP A 103 -2.57 -13.73 -13.22
CA ASP A 103 -2.90 -15.03 -13.81
C ASP A 103 -3.82 -15.79 -12.86
N SER A 104 -5.08 -15.97 -13.26
CA SER A 104 -6.10 -16.63 -12.45
C SER A 104 -5.86 -18.13 -12.25
N GLU A 105 -5.12 -18.78 -13.15
CA GLU A 105 -4.75 -20.20 -13.00
C GLU A 105 -3.66 -20.36 -11.94
N ALA A 106 -2.69 -19.44 -11.91
CA ALA A 106 -1.63 -19.43 -10.91
C ALA A 106 -2.11 -18.93 -9.53
N VAL A 107 -3.03 -17.96 -9.53
CA VAL A 107 -3.56 -17.32 -8.32
C VAL A 107 -5.09 -17.39 -8.35
N PRO A 108 -5.69 -18.54 -7.97
CA PRO A 108 -7.12 -18.71 -7.97
C PRO A 108 -7.77 -17.91 -6.84
N PHE A 109 -8.97 -17.37 -7.10
CA PHE A 109 -9.74 -16.70 -6.06
C PHE A 109 -10.04 -17.67 -4.89
N PRO A 110 -9.93 -17.22 -3.63
CA PRO A 110 -10.15 -18.09 -2.48
C PRO A 110 -11.58 -18.63 -2.44
N SER A 111 -11.72 -19.95 -2.33
CA SER A 111 -13.02 -20.62 -2.25
C SER A 111 -13.74 -20.44 -0.90
N HIS A 112 -13.02 -20.02 0.14
CA HIS A 112 -13.53 -19.92 1.51
C HIS A 112 -13.05 -18.66 2.24
N ALA A 113 -13.22 -17.49 1.63
CA ALA A 113 -12.98 -16.23 2.30
C ALA A 113 -13.83 -16.09 3.56
N ARG A 114 -13.20 -15.80 4.69
CA ARG A 114 -13.89 -15.46 5.94
C ARG A 114 -13.60 -14.01 6.26
N GLN A 115 -14.68 -13.25 6.48
CA GLN A 115 -14.53 -11.91 7.00
C GLN A 115 -13.86 -11.97 8.38
N HIS A 116 -12.77 -11.23 8.54
CA HIS A 116 -12.05 -11.12 9.81
C HIS A 116 -12.19 -9.70 10.35
N ARG A 117 -12.27 -9.56 11.66
CA ARG A 117 -12.54 -8.28 12.31
C ARG A 117 -11.58 -8.05 13.46
N THR A 118 -10.81 -6.97 13.38
CA THR A 118 -9.78 -6.62 14.34
C THR A 118 -10.04 -5.26 14.94
N VAL A 119 -10.12 -5.17 16.26
CA VAL A 119 -10.21 -3.89 16.98
C VAL A 119 -8.86 -3.19 16.91
N LEU A 120 -8.84 -1.94 16.44
CA LEU A 120 -7.62 -1.16 16.35
C LEU A 120 -7.28 -0.57 17.72
N HIS A 121 -6.06 -0.83 18.18
CA HIS A 121 -5.59 -0.41 19.49
C HIS A 121 -4.08 -0.16 19.48
N GLY A 122 -3.59 0.52 20.52
CA GLY A 122 -2.18 0.90 20.61
C GLY A 122 -1.85 2.06 19.67
N TRP A 123 -0.55 2.21 19.36
CA TRP A 123 -0.05 3.29 18.51
C TRP A 123 0.04 2.90 17.04
N GLN A 124 0.11 1.60 16.75
CA GLN A 124 0.33 1.09 15.40
C GLN A 124 -0.18 -0.34 15.30
N VAL A 125 -0.76 -0.67 14.15
CA VAL A 125 -1.19 -2.02 13.78
C VAL A 125 -0.58 -2.33 12.41
N THR A 126 0.39 -3.26 12.36
CA THR A 126 1.03 -3.68 11.11
C THR A 126 0.19 -4.72 10.39
N ILE A 127 0.08 -4.58 9.07
CA ILE A 127 -0.67 -5.44 8.17
C ILE A 127 0.30 -6.13 7.21
N GLY A 128 0.14 -7.43 7.01
CA GLY A 128 0.97 -8.19 6.08
C GLY A 128 0.67 -9.68 6.14
N ARG A 129 1.64 -10.50 5.75
CA ARG A 129 1.53 -11.97 5.75
C ARG A 129 2.74 -12.67 6.35
N GLY A 130 2.60 -13.93 6.74
CA GLY A 130 3.66 -14.76 7.31
C GLY A 130 3.89 -14.57 8.81
N GLY A 131 2.95 -13.94 9.52
CA GLY A 131 2.93 -13.83 10.99
C GLY A 131 3.96 -12.88 11.64
N VAL A 132 5.02 -12.47 10.95
CA VAL A 132 6.08 -11.61 11.50
C VAL A 132 6.47 -10.50 10.53
N ALA A 133 6.62 -9.29 11.06
CA ALA A 133 7.11 -8.11 10.36
C ALA A 133 8.28 -7.45 11.12
N PRO A 134 8.99 -6.49 10.50
CA PRO A 134 9.94 -5.65 11.24
C PRO A 134 9.22 -5.01 12.43
N GLY A 135 9.64 -5.39 13.65
CA GLY A 135 9.01 -4.90 14.89
C GLY A 135 8.18 -5.89 15.68
N GLY A 136 7.97 -7.11 15.18
CA GLY A 136 7.32 -8.19 15.92
C GLY A 136 6.17 -8.84 15.16
N ALA A 137 5.20 -9.37 15.90
CA ALA A 137 4.01 -10.00 15.33
C ALA A 137 3.15 -8.98 14.57
N LEU A 138 2.52 -9.45 13.48
CA LEU A 138 1.54 -8.65 12.75
C LEU A 138 0.32 -8.36 13.64
N GLY A 139 -0.20 -7.14 13.54
CA GLY A 139 -1.48 -6.79 14.16
C GLY A 139 -2.67 -7.31 13.35
N ILE A 140 -2.50 -7.43 12.02
CA ILE A 140 -3.42 -8.09 11.10
C ILE A 140 -2.60 -9.00 10.19
N ASP A 141 -2.70 -10.30 10.43
CA ASP A 141 -2.06 -11.33 9.59
C ASP A 141 -3.03 -11.81 8.50
N LEU A 142 -2.74 -11.43 7.26
CA LEU A 142 -3.59 -11.71 6.13
C LEU A 142 -3.49 -13.15 5.64
N ASP A 143 -2.46 -13.92 6.01
CA ASP A 143 -2.46 -15.38 5.75
C ASP A 143 -3.58 -16.07 6.53
N ALA A 144 -3.83 -15.60 7.76
CA ALA A 144 -4.90 -16.13 8.61
C ALA A 144 -6.30 -15.59 8.25
N CYS A 145 -6.38 -14.47 7.51
CA CYS A 145 -7.64 -13.81 7.18
C CYS A 145 -8.10 -14.12 5.74
N SER A 146 -7.30 -13.73 4.75
CA SER A 146 -7.67 -13.78 3.32
C SER A 146 -6.81 -14.73 2.49
N GLY A 147 -5.61 -15.09 2.95
CA GLY A 147 -4.67 -15.95 2.24
C GLY A 147 -4.11 -15.35 0.94
N ASP A 148 -4.13 -14.02 0.81
CA ASP A 148 -3.76 -13.33 -0.43
C ASP A 148 -2.25 -13.36 -0.70
N PRO A 149 -1.78 -14.13 -1.71
CA PRO A 149 -0.35 -14.29 -1.97
C PRO A 149 0.30 -13.02 -2.53
N ALA A 150 -0.50 -12.09 -3.08
CA ALA A 150 -0.03 -10.83 -3.63
C ALA A 150 0.14 -9.74 -2.55
N VAL A 151 -0.16 -10.04 -1.29
CA VAL A 151 0.19 -9.19 -0.14
C VAL A 151 1.66 -9.37 0.23
N SER A 152 2.29 -8.33 0.76
CA SER A 152 3.70 -8.37 1.19
C SER A 152 3.80 -8.80 2.66
N HIS A 153 4.95 -9.36 3.07
CA HIS A 153 5.15 -9.77 4.47
C HIS A 153 4.95 -8.62 5.47
N ALA A 154 5.47 -7.44 5.14
CA ALA A 154 5.09 -6.18 5.74
C ALA A 154 4.55 -5.28 4.63
N HIS A 155 3.23 -5.05 4.62
CA HIS A 155 2.56 -4.41 3.49
C HIS A 155 2.16 -2.97 3.82
N ALA A 156 1.42 -2.79 4.92
CA ALA A 156 0.94 -1.49 5.36
C ALA A 156 0.92 -1.41 6.89
N ALA A 157 0.77 -0.20 7.41
CA ALA A 157 0.52 0.02 8.83
C ALA A 157 -0.65 0.99 9.01
N LEU A 158 -1.48 0.71 10.03
CA LEU A 158 -2.45 1.66 10.56
C LEU A 158 -1.81 2.36 11.75
N LEU A 159 -1.88 3.69 11.77
CA LEU A 159 -1.19 4.55 12.72
C LEU A 159 -2.22 5.34 13.51
N ALA A 160 -2.19 5.18 14.83
CA ALA A 160 -3.08 5.93 15.71
C ALA A 160 -2.55 7.34 15.92
N ARG A 161 -3.44 8.32 15.91
CA ARG A 161 -3.10 9.73 16.16
C ARG A 161 -3.50 10.16 17.55
N ALA A 162 -2.86 11.22 18.04
CA ALA A 162 -3.13 11.80 19.35
C ALA A 162 -4.57 12.33 19.49
N ASP A 163 -5.23 12.68 18.38
CA ASP A 163 -6.62 13.12 18.34
C ASP A 163 -7.64 11.96 18.29
N GLY A 164 -7.17 10.71 18.32
CA GLY A 164 -8.01 9.51 18.26
C GLY A 164 -8.40 9.08 16.85
N SER A 165 -7.96 9.79 15.81
CA SER A 165 -8.08 9.35 14.42
C SER A 165 -7.03 8.28 14.07
N TRP A 166 -7.21 7.65 12.91
CA TRP A 166 -6.25 6.70 12.36
C TRP A 166 -5.77 7.18 10.99
N ALA A 167 -4.56 6.77 10.62
CA ALA A 167 -4.01 6.93 9.28
C ALA A 167 -3.52 5.59 8.75
N VAL A 168 -3.43 5.45 7.43
CA VAL A 168 -2.75 4.34 6.76
C VAL A 168 -1.42 4.82 6.18
N ALA A 169 -0.43 3.94 6.16
CA ALA A 169 0.77 4.13 5.36
C ALA A 169 1.19 2.80 4.71
N ASP A 170 1.54 2.84 3.43
CA ASP A 170 2.16 1.73 2.73
C ASP A 170 3.63 1.58 3.19
N LEU A 171 4.10 0.36 3.39
CA LEU A 171 5.45 0.06 3.92
C LEU A 171 6.49 -0.21 2.83
N GLY A 172 6.23 0.20 1.59
CA GLY A 172 7.04 -0.15 0.43
C GLY A 172 6.63 -1.52 -0.12
N SER A 173 5.33 -1.78 -0.15
CA SER A 173 4.79 -3.04 -0.64
C SER A 173 5.00 -3.21 -2.14
N THR A 174 5.06 -4.46 -2.60
CA THR A 174 5.32 -4.78 -4.01
C THR A 174 4.18 -4.37 -4.94
N ASN A 175 2.93 -4.55 -4.49
CA ASN A 175 1.74 -4.29 -5.31
C ASN A 175 1.01 -2.99 -4.91
N GLY A 176 1.52 -2.28 -3.90
CA GLY A 176 0.93 -1.06 -3.40
C GLY A 176 -0.34 -1.25 -2.58
N THR A 177 -0.70 -0.18 -1.86
CA THR A 177 -1.97 -0.02 -1.17
C THR A 177 -2.78 1.07 -1.87
N THR A 178 -4.06 0.86 -2.15
CA THR A 178 -4.98 1.88 -2.69
C THR A 178 -6.11 2.18 -1.71
N LEU A 179 -6.68 3.38 -1.78
CA LEU A 179 -7.74 3.86 -0.90
C LEU A 179 -9.00 4.18 -1.70
N ASN A 180 -10.16 3.75 -1.23
CA ASN A 180 -11.49 4.14 -1.74
C ASN A 180 -11.73 3.92 -3.25
N GLY A 181 -10.97 3.03 -3.89
CA GLY A 181 -11.08 2.75 -5.33
C GLY A 181 -10.16 3.60 -6.20
N ASP A 182 -9.29 4.40 -5.61
CA ASP A 182 -8.23 5.11 -6.34
C ASP A 182 -7.35 4.12 -7.11
N THR A 183 -7.01 4.47 -8.34
CA THR A 183 -6.14 3.65 -9.20
C THR A 183 -4.66 3.91 -8.96
N VAL A 184 -4.33 5.03 -8.31
CA VAL A 184 -2.97 5.39 -7.94
C VAL A 184 -2.72 4.90 -6.51
N PRO A 185 -1.73 4.02 -6.28
CA PRO A 185 -1.35 3.60 -4.95
C PRO A 185 -0.86 4.75 -4.07
N LEU A 186 -1.00 4.60 -2.77
CA LEU A 186 -0.41 5.50 -1.79
C LEU A 186 1.12 5.50 -1.95
N ALA A 187 1.72 6.69 -1.88
CA ALA A 187 3.17 6.80 -1.86
C ALA A 187 3.73 6.11 -0.60
N SER A 188 4.73 5.24 -0.78
CA SER A 188 5.36 4.50 0.32
C SER A 188 5.81 5.41 1.45
N GLY A 189 5.49 5.03 2.68
CA GLY A 189 5.82 5.75 3.92
C GLY A 189 5.05 7.07 4.13
N THR A 190 4.17 7.45 3.19
CA THR A 190 3.30 8.62 3.36
C THR A 190 2.08 8.24 4.16
N GLU A 191 1.79 9.01 5.20
CA GLU A 191 0.66 8.76 6.08
C GLU A 191 -0.59 9.49 5.54
N VAL A 192 -1.67 8.75 5.31
CA VAL A 192 -2.94 9.27 4.80
C VAL A 192 -4.02 9.05 5.86
N SER A 193 -4.67 10.13 6.29
CA SER A 193 -5.73 10.07 7.31
C SER A 193 -6.93 9.28 6.81
N LEU A 194 -7.46 8.42 7.68
CA LEU A 194 -8.61 7.57 7.42
C LEU A 194 -9.89 8.15 8.00
N ARG A 195 -11.00 7.83 7.34
CA ARG A 195 -12.37 8.08 7.77
C ARG A 195 -13.07 6.74 7.98
N SER A 196 -14.18 6.78 8.72
CA SER A 196 -15.03 5.60 8.84
C SER A 196 -15.58 5.22 7.47
N GLU A 197 -15.65 3.91 7.22
CA GLU A 197 -16.00 3.25 5.97
C GLU A 197 -14.96 3.38 4.83
N ASP A 198 -13.78 3.94 5.10
CA ASP A 198 -12.70 3.92 4.11
C ASP A 198 -12.28 2.48 3.79
N ARG A 199 -12.04 2.20 2.51
CA ARG A 199 -11.68 0.87 1.99
C ARG A 199 -10.25 0.88 1.48
N LEU A 200 -9.39 0.13 2.15
CA LEU A 200 -8.01 -0.13 1.74
C LEU A 200 -7.98 -1.38 0.89
N ARG A 201 -7.40 -1.32 -0.30
CA ARG A 201 -7.21 -2.47 -1.18
C ARG A 201 -5.73 -2.75 -1.31
N MET A 202 -5.39 -4.03 -1.23
CA MET A 202 -4.02 -4.54 -1.31
C MET A 202 -4.05 -5.96 -1.86
N GLY A 203 -2.96 -6.37 -2.51
CA GLY A 203 -2.88 -7.70 -3.12
C GLY A 203 -3.92 -7.93 -4.22
N ALA A 204 -4.27 -9.20 -4.43
CA ALA A 204 -5.12 -9.64 -5.53
C ALA A 204 -6.61 -9.50 -5.20
N TRP A 205 -6.99 -9.65 -3.93
CA TRP A 205 -8.39 -9.63 -3.50
C TRP A 205 -8.61 -9.01 -2.13
N THR A 206 -7.56 -8.69 -1.37
CA THR A 206 -7.75 -8.20 0.00
C THR A 206 -8.32 -6.79 0.02
N VAL A 207 -9.44 -6.63 0.71
CA VAL A 207 -10.00 -5.33 1.07
C VAL A 207 -10.15 -5.22 2.58
N ILE A 208 -9.75 -4.09 3.14
CA ILE A 208 -9.91 -3.78 4.56
C ILE A 208 -10.79 -2.53 4.68
N THR A 209 -11.99 -2.69 5.22
CA THR A 209 -12.85 -1.56 5.57
C THR A 209 -12.57 -1.11 6.99
N VAL A 210 -12.24 0.16 7.16
CA VAL A 210 -11.93 0.75 8.48
C VAL A 210 -13.19 1.44 9.00
N ARG A 211 -13.70 1.04 10.16
CA ARG A 211 -14.94 1.54 10.74
C ARG A 211 -14.68 2.21 12.07
N HIS A 212 -15.35 3.33 12.31
CA HIS A 212 -15.42 3.96 13.62
C HIS A 212 -16.77 3.62 14.26
N GLU A 213 -16.77 2.69 15.21
CA GLU A 213 -17.96 2.30 15.95
C GLU A 213 -18.00 3.10 17.24
N THR A 214 -18.70 4.22 17.25
CA THR A 214 -19.01 4.92 18.50
C THR A 214 -19.82 3.95 19.37
N GLY A 215 -19.34 3.71 20.59
CA GLY A 215 -20.06 2.88 21.56
C GLY A 215 -21.53 3.26 21.61
N ARG A 216 -22.40 2.27 21.45
CA ARG A 216 -23.80 2.39 21.85
C ARG A 216 -23.79 2.45 23.37
N ASP A 217 -23.63 3.65 23.91
CA ASP A 217 -23.85 3.93 25.33
C ASP A 217 -25.34 3.61 25.59
N GLY A 218 -25.58 2.44 26.18
CA GLY A 218 -26.86 2.01 26.73
C GLY A 218 -26.82 2.09 28.25
#